data_AF-A0A3C0Y5F3-F1
#
_entry.id   AF-A0A3C0Y5F3-F1
#
_cell.length_a   1.000
_cell.length_b   1.000
_cell.length_c   1.000
_cell.angle_alpha   90.00
_cell.angle_beta   90.00
_cell.angle_gamma   90.00
#
_symmetry.space_group_name_H-M   'P 1'
#
loop_
_entity.id
_entity.type
_entity.pdbx_description
1 polymer ?
#
loop_
_entity_poly.entity_id
_entity_poly.type
_entity_poly.pdbx_seq_one_letter_code
_entity_poly.pdbx_strand_id
1 'polypeptide(L)' 'MPGNAAYDALGLAADMFPNMRPQALIDKLVITGLCAMRWKAPPLYGSDRDRWKLPDELRPGNSPQKL' A
#
# COMPACT_ATOMS: atom_id res chain seq x y z
N MET A 1 3.46 6.51 -11.37
CA MET A 1 2.52 5.62 -12.10
C MET A 1 2.28 4.38 -11.25
N PRO A 2 1.07 3.79 -11.24
CA PRO A 2 0.84 2.53 -10.53
C PRO A 2 1.78 1.44 -11.07
N GLY A 3 2.28 0.57 -10.19
CA GLY A 3 3.12 -0.57 -10.59
C GLY A 3 2.29 -1.75 -11.09
N ASN A 4 2.94 -2.70 -11.77
CA ASN A 4 2.27 -3.89 -12.36
C ASN A 4 1.41 -4.66 -11.35
N ALA A 5 1.88 -4.81 -10.11
CA ALA A 5 1.13 -5.46 -9.04
C ALA A 5 -0.24 -4.80 -8.74
N ALA A 6 -0.36 -3.49 -8.92
CA ALA A 6 -1.63 -2.78 -8.74
C ALA A 6 -2.62 -3.09 -9.87
N TYR A 7 -2.13 -3.25 -11.10
CA TYR A 7 -2.95 -3.66 -12.24
C TYR A 7 -3.42 -5.11 -12.10
N ASP A 8 -2.52 -6.02 -11.69
CA ASP A 8 -2.85 -7.42 -11.47
C ASP A 8 -3.91 -7.59 -10.36
N ALA A 9 -3.75 -6.86 -9.25
CA ALA A 9 -4.73 -6.86 -8.17
C ALA A 9 -6.09 -6.31 -8.61
N LEU A 10 -6.10 -5.26 -9.44
CA LEU A 10 -7.34 -4.69 -9.98
C LEU A 10 -8.03 -5.65 -10.97
N GLY A 11 -7.26 -6.34 -11.81
CA GLY A 11 -7.78 -7.38 -12.71
C GLY A 11 -8.45 -8.51 -11.95
N LEU A 12 -7.77 -9.07 -10.95
CA LEU A 12 -8.34 -10.10 -10.08
C LEU A 12 -9.60 -9.62 -9.35
N ALA A 13 -9.62 -8.37 -8.89
CA ALA A 13 -10.80 -7.79 -8.25
C ALA A 13 -11.98 -7.61 -9.22
N ALA A 14 -11.71 -7.25 -10.48
CA ALA A 14 -12.73 -7.14 -11.51
C ALA A 14 -13.35 -8.51 -11.85
N ASP A 15 -12.53 -9.57 -11.91
CA ASP A 15 -13.00 -10.94 -12.14
C ASP A 15 -13.89 -11.44 -10.99
N MET A 16 -13.53 -11.12 -9.75
CA MET A 16 -14.33 -11.48 -8.57
C MET A 16 -15.60 -10.65 -8.41
N PHE A 17 -15.61 -9.40 -8.88
CA PHE A 17 -16.70 -8.46 -8.67
C PHE A 17 -17.09 -7.75 -9.99
N PRO A 18 -17.61 -8.50 -10.98
CA PRO A 18 -17.80 -8.01 -12.36
C PRO A 18 -18.82 -6.87 -12.49
N ASN A 19 -19.74 -6.74 -11.52
CA ASN A 19 -20.79 -5.71 -11.53
C ASN A 19 -20.37 -4.42 -10.80
N MET A 20 -19.15 -4.36 -10.25
CA MET A 20 -18.67 -3.15 -9.56
C MET A 20 -17.95 -2.21 -10.51
N ARG A 21 -18.16 -0.91 -10.31
CA ARG A 21 -17.42 0.13 -11.02
C ARG A 21 -15.94 0.10 -10.60
N PRO A 22 -14.99 0.42 -11.49
CA PRO A 22 -13.55 0.39 -11.17
C PRO A 22 -13.16 1.18 -9.92
N GLN A 23 -13.77 2.34 -9.69
CA GLN A 23 -13.51 3.14 -8.48
C GLN A 23 -13.86 2.38 -7.19
N ALA A 24 -15.00 1.68 -7.18
CA ALA A 24 -15.43 0.90 -6.02
C ALA A 24 -14.52 -0.32 -5.77
N LEU A 25 -13.94 -0.89 -6.84
CA LEU A 25 -12.93 -1.96 -6.72
C LEU A 25 -11.66 -1.43 -6.07
N ILE A 26 -11.19 -0.23 -6.46
CA ILE A 26 -10.02 0.42 -5.87
C ILE A 26 -10.24 0.68 -4.39
N ASP A 27 -11.38 1.28 -4.02
CA ASP A 27 -11.70 1.57 -2.62
C ASP A 27 -11.71 0.27 -1.79
N LYS A 28 -12.31 -0.79 -2.33
CA LYS A 28 -12.35 -2.11 -1.70
C LYS A 28 -10.95 -2.72 -1.53
N LEU A 29 -10.08 -2.63 -2.54
CA LEU A 29 -8.71 -3.12 -2.49
C LEU A 29 -7.87 -2.36 -1.46
N VAL A 30 -8.01 -1.04 -1.40
CA VAL A 30 -7.31 -0.19 -0.42
C VAL A 30 -7.75 -0.53 1.00
N ILE A 31 -9.05 -0.56 1.26
CA ILE A 31 -9.60 -0.90 2.59
C ILE A 31 -9.18 -2.31 2.98
N THR A 32 -9.32 -3.28 2.08
CA THR A 32 -8.95 -4.67 2.35
C THR A 32 -7.46 -4.81 2.62
N GLY A 33 -6.61 -4.14 1.84
CA GLY A 33 -5.16 -4.12 2.06
C GLY A 33 -4.79 -3.52 3.42
N LEU A 34 -5.39 -2.38 3.79
CA LEU A 34 -5.18 -1.74 5.09
C LEU A 34 -5.61 -2.64 6.26
N CYS A 35 -6.77 -3.29 6.13
CA CYS A 35 -7.27 -4.24 7.14
C CYS A 35 -6.43 -5.51 7.23
N ALA A 36 -6.02 -6.09 6.09
CA ALA A 36 -5.24 -7.31 6.02
C ALA A 36 -3.83 -7.14 6.62
N MET A 37 -3.23 -5.96 6.48
CA MET A 37 -1.93 -5.67 7.08
C MET A 37 -1.97 -5.53 8.61
N ARG A 38 -3.15 -5.71 9.26
CA ARG A 38 -3.37 -5.38 10.69
C ARG A 38 -2.71 -4.05 11.05
N TRP A 39 -2.82 -3.08 10.12
CA TRP A 39 -2.06 -1.85 10.22
C TRP A 39 -2.47 -1.12 11.50
N LYS A 40 -1.56 -1.10 12.48
CA LYS A 40 -1.67 -0.25 13.65
C LYS A 40 -0.94 1.04 13.30
N ALA A 41 -1.65 2.16 13.36
CA ALA A 41 -1.00 3.45 13.36
C ALA A 41 0.10 3.42 14.43
N PRO A 42 1.34 3.78 14.10
CA PRO A 42 2.41 3.78 15.08
C PRO A 42 2.09 4.76 16.21
N PRO A 43 2.47 4.45 17.45
CA PRO A 43 2.34 5.40 18.55
C PRO A 43 3.16 6.66 18.21
N LEU A 44 2.46 7.77 17.98
CA LEU A 44 3.06 9.06 17.64
C LEU A 44 3.67 9.78 18.86
N TYR A 45 3.59 9.16 20.03
CA TYR A 45 4.02 9.69 21.33
C TYR A 45 4.73 8.60 22.15
N GLY A 46 5.59 9.03 23.08
CA GLY A 46 6.38 8.13 23.94
C GLY A 46 7.71 7.67 23.31
N SER A 47 8.41 6.81 24.03
CA SER A 47 9.75 6.29 23.68
C SER A 47 9.80 5.48 22.37
N ASP A 48 8.65 5.05 21.85
CA ASP A 48 8.56 4.31 20.59
C ASP A 48 8.49 5.20 19.34
N ARG A 49 8.35 6.53 19.50
CA ARG A 49 8.34 7.48 18.37
C ARG A 49 9.64 7.42 17.55
N ASP A 50 10.78 7.28 18.22
CA ASP A 50 12.11 7.26 17.59
C ASP A 50 12.43 5.92 16.89
N ARG A 51 11.61 4.88 17.13
CA ARG A 51 11.71 3.60 16.39
C ARG A 51 11.18 3.72 14.97
N TRP A 52 10.33 4.71 14.70
CA TRP A 52 9.82 4.95 13.37
C TRP A 52 10.87 5.67 12.52
N LYS A 53 11.61 4.88 11.76
CA LYS A 53 12.54 5.37 10.75
C LYS A 53 11.91 5.20 9.38
N LEU A 54 12.03 6.22 8.54
CA LEU A 54 11.71 6.09 7.12
C LEU A 54 12.56 4.93 6.55
N PRO A 55 11.95 3.95 5.85
CA PRO A 55 12.67 2.88 5.19
C PRO A 55 13.82 3.43 4.35
N ASP A 56 14.97 2.77 4.39
CA ASP A 56 16.20 3.28 3.80
C ASP A 56 16.04 3.52 2.29
N GLU A 57 15.17 2.77 1.62
CA GLU A 57 14.88 2.87 0.19
C GLU A 57 14.12 4.16 -0.19
N LEU A 58 13.45 4.77 0.79
CA LEU A 58 12.67 6.00 0.62
C LEU A 58 13.44 7.23 1.10
N ARG A 59 14.65 7.07 1.65
CA ARG A 59 15.48 8.20 2.08
C ARG A 59 16.03 8.94 0.87
N PRO A 60 16.00 10.29 0.89
CA PRO A 60 16.58 11.09 -0.19
C PRO A 60 18.06 10.73 -0.38
N GLY A 61 18.44 10.33 -1.59
CA GLY A 61 19.81 9.92 -1.94
C GLY A 61 20.06 8.41 -1.97
N ASN A 62 19.09 7.58 -1.57
CA ASN A 62 19.24 6.12 -1.53
C ASN A 62 18.38 5.39 -2.60
N SER A 63 18.02 6.09 -3.67
CA SER A 63 17.30 5.51 -4.79
C SER A 63 18.10 4.33 -5.37
N PRO A 64 17.52 3.13 -5.50
CA PRO A 64 18.21 2.04 -6.18
C PRO A 64 18.47 2.48 -7.62
N GLN A 65 19.75 2.61 -7.97
CA GLN A 65 20.16 2.73 -9.37
C GLN A 65 19.64 1.46 -10.06
N LYS A 66 18.67 1.63 -10.97
CA LYS A 66 18.26 0.57 -11.88
C LYS A 66 19.46 0.20 -12.75
N LEU A 67 19.99 -1.01 -12.55
CA LEU A 67 20.74 -1.77 -13.54
C LEU A 67 19.76 -2.51 -14.45
#